data_AF-A0A2I0HIB2-F1
#
_entry.id   AF-A0A2I0HIB2-F1
#
_cell.length_a   1.000
_cell.length_b   1.000
_cell.length_c   1.000
_cell.angle_alpha   90.00
_cell.angle_beta   90.00
_cell.angle_gamma   90.00
#
_symmetry.space_group_name_H-M   'P 1'
#
loop_
_entity.id
_entity.type
_entity.pdbx_description
1 polymer ?
#
loop_
_entity_poly.entity_id
_entity_poly.type
_entity_poly.pdbx_seq_one_letter_code
_entity_poly.pdbx_strand_id
1 'polypeptide(L)'
;MQIYRSREVGQSYITSVWTTLVALAHALWLMLRIRPQVILCNGPGTCIPLCMIAFLLKVLGIGWSSIFYVESIARVRRLSLSGLILYKLRVADKFFVQWPQLQRKYPRADYVGCLM
;
A
#
# COMPACT_ATOMS: atom_id res chain seq x y z
N MET A 1 -14.32 5.98 -10.79
CA MET A 1 -13.91 6.71 -9.57
C MET A 1 -12.39 6.70 -9.50
N GLN A 2 -11.76 7.88 -9.51
CA GLN A 2 -10.30 8.03 -9.53
C GLN A 2 -9.84 8.53 -8.15
N ILE A 3 -8.87 7.85 -7.54
CA ILE A 3 -8.28 8.28 -6.27
C ILE A 3 -7.26 9.37 -6.57
N TYR A 4 -7.35 10.50 -5.87
CA TYR A 4 -6.38 11.58 -5.98
C TYR A 4 -4.98 11.09 -5.60
N ARG A 5 -3.97 11.45 -6.40
CA ARG A 5 -2.58 11.09 -6.11
C ARG A 5 -2.09 11.88 -4.90
N SER A 6 -1.46 11.19 -3.95
CA SER A 6 -0.83 11.78 -2.77
C SER A 6 0.32 12.73 -3.11
N ARG A 7 0.94 12.59 -4.29
CA ARG A 7 2.04 13.43 -4.76
C ARG A 7 2.12 13.46 -6.29
N GLU A 8 2.31 14.65 -6.86
CA GLU A 8 2.73 14.87 -8.26
C GLU A 8 4.25 14.66 -8.40
N VAL A 9 4.74 14.26 -9.58
CA VAL A 9 6.19 14.07 -9.81
C VAL A 9 6.87 15.45 -9.79
N GLY A 10 7.73 15.71 -8.80
CA GLY A 10 8.47 16.98 -8.64
C GLY A 10 7.94 17.93 -7.56
N GLN A 11 6.93 17.54 -6.78
CA GLN A 11 6.33 18.39 -5.75
C GLN A 11 7.18 18.48 -4.46
N SER A 12 7.23 19.68 -3.86
CA SER A 12 7.94 19.94 -2.60
C SER A 12 7.39 19.11 -1.44
N TYR A 13 8.25 18.68 -0.51
CA TYR A 13 7.88 17.81 0.61
C TYR A 13 6.79 18.42 1.51
N ILE A 14 6.75 19.75 1.65
CA ILE A 14 5.80 20.45 2.51
C ILE A 14 4.40 20.50 1.89
N THR A 15 4.29 20.86 0.61
CA THR A 15 3.00 20.86 -0.11
C THR A 15 2.47 19.45 -0.33
N SER A 16 3.36 18.46 -0.39
CA SER A 16 3.01 17.03 -0.45
C SER A 16 2.26 16.56 0.80
N VAL A 17 2.53 17.12 1.99
CA VAL A 17 1.82 16.74 3.22
C VAL A 17 0.35 17.15 3.15
N TRP A 18 0.07 18.37 2.66
CA TRP A 18 -1.31 18.87 2.55
C TRP A 18 -2.13 18.09 1.52
N THR A 19 -1.58 17.84 0.34
CA THR A 19 -2.25 17.03 -0.70
C THR A 19 -2.42 15.58 -0.26
N THR A 20 -1.49 15.03 0.53
CA THR A 20 -1.63 13.71 1.15
C THR A 20 -2.78 13.67 2.16
N LEU A 21 -2.97 14.70 2.98
CA LEU A 21 -4.09 14.78 3.94
C LEU A 21 -5.45 14.90 3.25
N VAL A 22 -5.56 15.68 2.17
CA VAL A 22 -6.79 15.76 1.38
C VAL A 22 -7.09 14.42 0.69
N ALA A 23 -6.07 13.79 0.10
CA ALA A 23 -6.20 12.45 -0.47
C ALA A 23 -6.56 11.39 0.59
N LEU A 24 -6.05 11.52 1.81
CA LEU A 24 -6.37 10.67 2.96
C LEU A 24 -7.83 10.81 3.36
N ALA A 25 -8.35 12.03 3.50
CA ALA A 25 -9.74 12.28 3.84
C ALA A 25 -10.70 11.75 2.76
N HIS A 26 -10.37 11.96 1.48
CA HIS A 26 -11.15 11.42 0.37
C HIS A 26 -11.07 9.89 0.31
N ALA A 27 -9.90 9.30 0.58
CA ALA A 27 -9.72 7.85 0.66
C ALA A 27 -10.49 7.24 1.83
N LEU A 28 -10.53 7.89 3.00
CA LEU A 28 -11.31 7.46 4.15
C LEU A 28 -12.81 7.45 3.81
N TRP A 29 -13.31 8.52 3.19
CA TRP A 29 -14.70 8.59 2.75
C TRP A 29 -15.01 7.50 1.71
N LEU A 30 -14.12 7.27 0.75
CA LEU A 30 -14.28 6.20 -0.23
C LEU A 30 -14.28 4.81 0.42
N MET A 31 -13.40 4.56 1.39
CA MET A 31 -13.32 3.28 2.12
C MET A 31 -14.60 3.00 2.90
N LEU A 32 -15.16 4.00 3.58
CA LEU A 32 -16.41 3.84 4.33
C LEU A 32 -17.63 3.66 3.41
N ARG A 33 -17.62 4.29 2.23
CA ARG A 33 -18.72 4.20 1.26
C ARG A 33 -18.70 2.92 0.44
N ILE A 34 -17.53 2.52 -0.07
CA ILE A 34 -17.37 1.34 -0.94
C ILE A 34 -17.23 0.06 -0.12
N ARG A 35 -16.66 0.14 1.10
CA ARG A 35 -16.31 -1.01 1.95
C ARG A 35 -15.62 -2.13 1.17
N PRO A 36 -14.44 -1.86 0.58
CA PRO A 36 -13.74 -2.86 -0.21
C PRO A 36 -13.37 -4.06 0.65
N GLN A 37 -13.76 -5.25 0.21
CA GLN A 37 -13.36 -6.50 0.86
C GLN A 37 -11.88 -6.81 0.62
N VAL A 38 -11.33 -6.34 -0.50
CA VAL A 38 -9.95 -6.59 -0.93
C VAL A 38 -9.32 -5.28 -1.40
N ILE A 39 -8.12 -5.00 -0.92
CA ILE A 39 -7.29 -3.87 -1.35
C ILE A 39 -6.02 -4.42 -1.95
N LEU A 40 -5.88 -4.27 -3.27
CA LEU A 40 -4.67 -4.63 -4.01
C LEU A 40 -3.85 -3.36 -4.27
N CYS A 41 -2.58 -3.35 -3.86
CA CYS A 41 -1.73 -2.18 -4.03
C CYS A 41 -0.29 -2.53 -4.45
N ASN A 42 0.29 -1.71 -5.34
CA ASN A 42 1.63 -1.91 -5.91
C ASN A 42 2.54 -0.70 -5.70
N GLY A 43 2.78 -0.34 -4.44
CA GLY A 43 3.86 0.56 -4.03
C GLY A 43 3.78 2.08 -4.23
N PRO A 44 2.78 2.75 -4.86
CA PRO A 44 2.80 4.22 -4.91
C PRO A 44 2.68 4.77 -3.48
N GLY A 45 3.33 5.89 -3.18
CA GLY A 45 3.29 6.49 -1.83
C GLY A 45 1.87 6.68 -1.28
N THR A 46 0.89 6.93 -2.17
CA THR A 46 -0.54 7.03 -1.87
C THR A 46 -1.15 5.75 -1.26
N CYS A 47 -0.58 4.56 -1.49
CA CYS A 47 -1.15 3.33 -0.97
C CYS A 47 -0.90 3.13 0.52
N ILE A 48 0.15 3.74 1.08
CA ILE A 48 0.48 3.63 2.51
C ILE A 48 -0.67 4.17 3.37
N PRO A 49 -1.12 5.44 3.22
CA PRO A 49 -2.20 5.98 4.04
C PRO A 49 -3.50 5.18 3.89
N LEU A 50 -3.80 4.70 2.68
CA LEU A 50 -5.01 3.93 2.40
C LEU A 50 -4.98 2.55 3.07
N CYS A 51 -3.85 1.86 3.02
CA CYS A 51 -3.67 0.59 3.74
C CYS A 51 -3.68 0.78 5.26
N MET A 52 -3.14 1.89 5.77
CA MET A 52 -3.17 2.21 7.20
C MET A 52 -4.60 2.46 7.68
N ILE A 53 -5.40 3.24 6.93
CA ILE A 53 -6.83 3.43 7.24
C ILE A 53 -7.56 2.09 7.22
N ALA A 54 -7.33 1.28 6.19
CA ALA A 54 -7.95 -0.03 6.06
C ALA A 54 -7.65 -0.95 7.24
N PHE A 55 -6.39 -0.99 7.66
CA PHE A 55 -5.95 -1.74 8.82
C PHE A 55 -6.57 -1.20 10.11
N LEU A 56 -6.65 0.13 10.28
CA LEU A 56 -7.28 0.74 11.45
C LEU A 56 -8.78 0.45 11.52
N LEU A 57 -9.50 0.53 10.40
CA LEU A 57 -10.91 0.15 10.32
C LEU A 57 -11.14 -1.34 10.61
N LYS A 58 -10.19 -2.20 10.20
CA LYS A 58 -10.18 -3.63 10.51
C LYS A 58 -9.97 -3.89 11.99
N VAL A 59 -9.01 -3.21 12.62
CA VAL A 59 -8.74 -3.31 14.07
C VAL A 59 -9.91 -2.78 14.90
N LEU A 60 -10.59 -1.73 14.44
CA LEU A 60 -11.80 -1.18 15.08
C LEU A 60 -13.07 -2.02 14.84
N GLY A 61 -13.01 -3.07 14.01
CA GLY A 61 -14.15 -3.94 13.72
C GLY A 61 -15.22 -3.32 12.81
N ILE A 62 -14.93 -2.17 12.18
CA ILE A 62 -15.89 -1.40 11.37
C ILE A 62 -15.95 -1.93 9.92
N GLY A 63 -14.92 -2.63 9.45
CA GLY A 63 -14.89 -3.21 8.12
C GLY A 63 -13.83 -4.30 7.97
N TRP A 64 -14.12 -5.32 7.17
CA TRP A 64 -13.20 -6.40 6.86
C TRP A 64 -12.58 -6.15 5.49
N SER A 65 -11.36 -5.60 5.48
CA SER A 65 -10.57 -5.42 4.27
C SER A 65 -9.31 -6.27 4.33
N SER A 66 -9.12 -7.14 3.35
CA SER A 66 -7.88 -7.90 3.14
C SER A 66 -6.92 -7.08 2.30
N ILE A 67 -5.71 -6.84 2.81
CA ILE A 67 -4.71 -6.00 2.15
C ILE A 67 -3.66 -6.88 1.48
N PHE A 68 -3.63 -6.85 0.16
CA PHE A 68 -2.65 -7.54 -0.68
C PHE A 68 -1.70 -6.52 -1.30
N TYR A 69 -0.43 -6.61 -0.90
CA TYR A 69 0.62 -5.78 -1.46
C TYR A 69 1.42 -6.59 -2.48
N VAL A 70 1.57 -6.06 -3.69
CA VAL A 70 2.42 -6.64 -4.73
C VAL A 70 3.58 -5.68 -4.97
N GLU A 71 4.81 -6.11 -4.73
CA GLU A 71 5.98 -5.27 -5.01
C GLU A 71 6.19 -5.10 -6.52
N SER A 72 6.69 -3.93 -6.91
CA SER A 72 6.93 -3.61 -8.31
C SER A 72 8.02 -4.50 -8.91
N ILE A 73 7.82 -4.96 -10.14
CA ILE A 73 8.76 -5.82 -10.87
C ILE A 73 10.15 -5.18 -11.03
N ALA A 74 10.21 -3.84 -11.13
CA ALA A 74 11.46 -3.08 -11.23
C ALA A 74 12.35 -3.20 -9.98
N ARG A 75 11.81 -3.68 -8.86
CA ARG A 75 12.54 -3.85 -7.59
C ARG A 75 13.12 -5.26 -7.51
N VAL A 76 14.31 -5.43 -8.07
CA VAL A 76 15.01 -6.74 -8.09
C VAL A 76 15.80 -6.99 -6.80
N ARG A 77 16.48 -5.97 -6.25
CA ARG A 77 17.46 -6.12 -5.16
C ARG A 77 16.96 -5.69 -3.77
N ARG A 78 16.03 -4.75 -3.71
CA ARG A 78 15.53 -4.15 -2.44
C ARG A 78 14.07 -3.75 -2.61
N LEU A 79 13.27 -3.91 -1.55
CA LEU A 79 11.88 -3.43 -1.50
C LEU A 79 11.81 -1.92 -1.75
N SER A 80 10.68 -1.43 -2.27
CA SER A 80 10.38 0.00 -2.32
C SER A 80 10.27 0.57 -0.91
N LEU A 81 10.36 1.90 -0.75
CA LEU A 81 10.18 2.52 0.56
C LEU A 81 8.79 2.20 1.14
N SER A 82 7.75 2.31 0.31
CA SER A 82 6.38 1.94 0.66
C SER A 82 6.27 0.45 1.05
N GLY A 83 6.86 -0.44 0.24
CA GLY A 83 6.87 -1.87 0.50
C GLY A 83 7.60 -2.22 1.80
N LEU A 84 8.73 -1.57 2.06
CA LEU A 84 9.48 -1.74 3.30
C LEU A 84 8.69 -1.27 4.53
N ILE A 85 7.99 -0.14 4.43
CA ILE A 85 7.12 0.38 5.50
C ILE A 85 5.98 -0.59 5.78
N LEU A 86 5.24 -1.01 4.74
CA LEU A 86 4.12 -1.95 4.89
C LEU A 86 4.57 -3.31 5.43
N TYR A 87 5.73 -3.81 4.97
CA TYR A 87 6.34 -5.04 5.45
C TYR A 87 6.74 -4.94 6.94
N LYS A 88 7.35 -3.82 7.36
CA LYS A 88 7.74 -3.61 8.76
C LYS A 88 6.54 -3.43 9.68
N LEU A 89 5.57 -2.60 9.28
CA LEU A 89 4.37 -2.29 10.05
C LEU A 89 3.35 -3.44 10.09
N ARG A 90 3.56 -4.51 9.30
CA ARG A 90 2.64 -5.68 9.22
C ARG A 90 1.21 -5.29 8.85
N VAL A 91 1.09 -4.28 7.99
CA VAL A 91 -0.20 -3.74 7.55
C VAL A 91 -0.80 -4.61 6.45
N ALA A 92 0.05 -5.16 5.58
CA ALA A 92 -0.38 -6.07 4.53
C ALA A 92 -0.62 -7.47 5.10
N ASP A 93 -1.81 -8.03 4.86
CA ASP A 93 -2.13 -9.42 5.19
C ASP A 93 -1.29 -10.38 4.34
N LYS A 94 -1.11 -10.04 3.06
CA LYS A 94 -0.29 -10.78 2.11
C LYS A 94 0.65 -9.83 1.38
N PHE A 95 1.92 -10.21 1.33
CA PHE A 95 2.97 -9.43 0.71
C PHE A 95 3.66 -10.26 -0.36
N PHE A 96 3.53 -9.85 -1.62
CA PHE A 96 4.03 -10.58 -2.77
C PHE A 96 5.29 -9.94 -3.35
N VAL A 97 6.26 -10.79 -3.70
CA VAL A 97 7.50 -10.40 -4.39
C VAL A 97 7.67 -11.19 -5.68
N GLN A 98 8.23 -10.52 -6.68
CA GLN A 98 8.42 -11.10 -8.02
C GLN A 98 9.81 -11.71 -8.23
N TRP A 99 10.70 -11.58 -7.24
CA TRP A 99 12.10 -12.03 -7.34
C TRP A 99 12.45 -12.96 -6.17
N PRO A 100 13.04 -14.15 -6.43
CA PRO A 100 13.37 -15.10 -5.38
C PRO A 100 14.44 -14.56 -4.42
N GLN A 101 15.32 -13.66 -4.89
CA GLN A 101 16.33 -13.00 -4.05
C GLN A 101 15.68 -12.12 -2.98
N LEU A 102 14.55 -11.49 -3.30
CA LEU A 102 13.79 -10.71 -2.31
C LEU A 102 13.12 -11.62 -1.29
N GLN A 103 12.55 -12.75 -1.71
CA GLN A 103 11.97 -13.71 -0.77
C GLN A 103 13.01 -14.23 0.23
N ARG A 104 14.22 -14.57 -0.25
CA ARG A 104 15.33 -15.00 0.63
C ARG A 104 15.69 -13.94 1.67
N LYS A 105 15.61 -12.66 1.30
CA LYS A 105 15.90 -11.53 2.19
C LYS A 105 14.73 -11.16 3.12
N TYR A 106 13.51 -11.41 2.66
CA TYR A 106 12.27 -11.05 3.33
C TYR A 106 11.37 -12.30 3.40
N PRO A 107 11.62 -13.22 4.35
CA PRO A 107 10.99 -14.55 4.37
C PRO A 107 9.47 -14.52 4.58
N ARG A 108 8.90 -13.40 5.03
CA ARG A 108 7.44 -13.21 5.15
C ARG A 108 6.78 -12.79 3.83
N ALA A 109 7.58 -12.53 2.79
CA ALA A 109 7.07 -12.24 1.47
C ALA A 109 6.84 -13.54 0.70
N ASP A 110 5.68 -13.65 0.08
CA ASP A 110 5.31 -14.77 -0.79
C ASP A 110 5.88 -14.50 -2.18
N TYR A 111 6.75 -15.39 -2.67
CA TYR A 111 7.25 -15.32 -4.04
C TYR A 111 6.20 -15.86 -5.01
N VAL A 112 5.84 -15.05 -6.00
CA VAL A 112 4.77 -15.37 -6.97
C VAL A 112 5.25 -15.31 -8.42
N GLY A 113 6.54 -15.11 -8.64
CA GLY A 113 7.10 -14.97 -9.98
C GLY A 113 6.70 -13.66 -10.67
N CYS A 114 6.74 -13.66 -12.01
CA CYS A 114 6.41 -12.50 -12.83
C CYS A 114 4.88 -12.38 -12.93
N LEU A 115 4.29 -11.51 -12.10
CA LEU A 115 2.88 -11.10 -12.24
C LEU A 115 2.84 -9.93 -13.22
N MET A 116 2.52 -10.24 -14.47
CA MET A 116 2.33 -9.29 -15.57
C MET A 116 0.91 -8.74 -15.58
#